data_AF-A0A7K2ZS95-F1
#
_entry.id   AF-A0A7K2ZS95-F1
#
_cell.length_a   1.000
_cell.length_b   1.000
_cell.length_c   1.000
_cell.angle_alpha   90.00
_cell.angle_beta   90.00
_cell.angle_gamma   90.00
#
_symmetry.space_group_name_H-M   'P 1'
#
loop_
_entity.id
_entity.type
_entity.pdbx_description
1 polymer ?
#
loop_
_entity_poly.entity_id
_entity_poly.type
_entity_poly.pdbx_seq_one_letter_code
_entity_poly.pdbx_strand_id
1 'polypeptide(L)' 'PASGREAVERARSPQRPRAEAYLADYFTVRLPLHGDRCGGTDPGLLTGFGLRADGQPVAYVAQCGTPTRPAGYRAAART' A
#
# COMPACT_ATOMS: atom_id res chain seq x y z
N PRO A 1 -17.18 12.39 11.21
CA PRO A 1 -17.21 11.96 12.62
C PRO A 1 -17.45 13.21 13.47
N ALA A 2 -18.31 13.11 14.48
CA ALA A 2 -18.66 14.23 15.35
C ALA A 2 -17.64 14.43 16.48
N SER A 3 -16.76 13.46 16.72
CA SER A 3 -15.69 13.54 17.72
C SER A 3 -14.37 12.91 17.26
N GLY A 4 -13.27 13.24 17.96
CA GLY A 4 -11.96 12.62 17.74
C GLY A 4 -11.96 11.11 18.04
N ARG A 5 -12.70 10.67 19.06
CA ARG A 5 -12.86 9.25 19.38
C ARG A 5 -13.53 8.48 18.23
N GLU A 6 -14.63 9.00 17.70
CA GLU A 6 -15.31 8.39 16.54
C GLU A 6 -14.40 8.33 15.30
N ALA A 7 -13.54 9.33 15.10
CA ALA A 7 -12.58 9.30 14.01
C ALA A 7 -11.57 8.16 14.17
N VAL A 8 -11.06 7.94 15.39
CA VAL A 8 -10.15 6.82 15.70
C VAL A 8 -10.85 5.47 15.54
N GLU A 9 -12.08 5.33 16.05
CA GLU A 9 -12.88 4.11 15.91
C GLU A 9 -13.09 3.76 14.43
N ARG A 10 -13.46 4.75 13.59
CA ARG A 10 -13.58 4.56 12.14
C ARG A 10 -12.24 4.23 11.46
N ALA A 11 -11.15 4.88 11.88
CA ALA A 11 -9.83 4.64 11.29
C ALA A 11 -9.31 3.21 11.58
N ARG A 12 -9.73 2.63 12.71
CA ARG A 12 -9.38 1.28 13.18
C ARG A 12 -10.40 0.20 12.79
N SER A 13 -11.54 0.58 12.22
CA SER A 13 -12.59 -0.35 11.81
C SER A 13 -12.01 -1.48 10.93
N PRO A 14 -12.36 -2.74 11.20
CA PRO A 14 -11.94 -3.86 10.35
C PRO A 14 -12.57 -3.80 8.95
N GLN A 15 -13.68 -3.06 8.78
CA GLN A 15 -14.34 -2.83 7.49
C GLN A 15 -13.67 -1.72 6.66
N ARG A 16 -12.69 -0.99 7.23
CA ARG A 16 -12.00 0.06 6.48
C ARG A 16 -11.21 -0.56 5.31
N PRO A 17 -11.40 -0.09 4.06
CA PRO A 17 -10.64 -0.56 2.91
C PRO A 17 -9.13 -0.46 3.13
N ARG A 18 -8.40 -1.46 2.62
CA ARG A 18 -6.93 -1.53 2.68
C ARG A 18 -6.32 -1.08 1.34
N ALA A 19 -4.99 -1.01 1.30
CA ALA A 19 -4.22 -0.52 0.16
C ALA A 19 -4.66 -1.14 -1.17
N GLU A 20 -4.91 -2.45 -1.20
CA GLU A 20 -5.33 -3.19 -2.39
C GLU A 20 -6.58 -2.60 -3.04
N ALA A 21 -7.58 -2.22 -2.23
CA ALA A 21 -8.83 -1.68 -2.73
C ALA A 21 -8.62 -0.32 -3.39
N TYR A 22 -7.84 0.58 -2.76
CA TYR A 22 -7.50 1.87 -3.32
C TYR A 22 -6.64 1.76 -4.58
N LEU A 23 -5.67 0.84 -4.60
CA LEU A 23 -4.82 0.63 -5.76
C LEU A 23 -5.60 0.04 -6.94
N ALA A 24 -6.58 -0.83 -6.70
CA ALA A 24 -7.44 -1.39 -7.73
C ALA A 24 -8.41 -0.35 -8.33
N ASP A 25 -8.84 0.63 -7.53
CA ASP A 25 -9.67 1.75 -7.98
C ASP A 25 -8.84 2.81 -8.74
N TYR A 26 -7.63 3.10 -8.26
CA TYR A 26 -6.80 4.19 -8.79
C TYR A 26 -6.06 3.86 -10.09
N PHE A 27 -5.67 2.60 -10.28
CA PHE A 27 -4.86 2.17 -11.42
C PHE A 27 -5.63 1.27 -12.38
N THR A 28 -5.52 1.56 -13.68
CA THR A 28 -6.04 0.69 -14.73
C THR A 28 -5.16 -0.53 -14.95
N VAL A 29 -3.86 -0.40 -14.72
CA VAL A 29 -2.86 -1.47 -14.79
C VAL A 29 -1.91 -1.36 -13.61
N ARG A 30 -1.56 -2.51 -13.00
CA ARG A 30 -0.57 -2.60 -11.91
C ARG A 30 0.52 -3.61 -12.25
N LEU A 31 1.76 -3.21 -12.00
CA LEU A 31 2.96 -4.02 -12.12
C LEU A 31 3.64 -4.12 -10.75
N PRO A 32 3.32 -5.17 -9.96
CA PRO A 32 3.89 -5.32 -8.62
C PRO A 32 5.38 -5.64 -8.68
N LEU A 33 6.12 -5.10 -7.71
CA LEU A 33 7.51 -5.44 -7.45
C LEU A 33 7.60 -6.22 -6.14
N HIS A 34 8.50 -7.21 -6.12
CA HIS A 34 8.68 -8.10 -4.99
C HIS A 34 10.13 -8.12 -4.51
N GLY A 35 10.26 -8.28 -3.19
CA GLY A 35 11.53 -8.51 -2.51
C GLY A 35 12.36 -7.25 -2.26
N ASP A 36 13.17 -7.32 -1.21
CA ASP A 36 14.11 -6.27 -0.82
C ASP A 36 15.49 -6.40 -1.47
N ARG A 37 15.73 -7.48 -2.24
CA ARG A 37 17.03 -7.86 -2.84
C ARG A 37 18.14 -8.17 -1.82
N CYS A 38 17.76 -8.46 -0.59
CA CYS A 38 18.60 -8.93 0.51
C CYS A 38 18.08 -10.26 1.10
N GLY A 39 17.20 -10.97 0.38
CA GLY A 39 16.59 -12.24 0.80
C GLY A 39 15.31 -12.11 1.62
N GLY A 40 14.75 -10.90 1.75
CA GLY A 40 13.53 -10.64 2.51
C GLY A 40 12.35 -10.17 1.66
N THR A 41 11.15 -10.47 2.14
CA THR A 41 9.87 -9.93 1.64
C THR A 41 9.00 -9.50 2.82
N ASP A 42 8.17 -8.49 2.63
CA ASP A 42 7.13 -8.12 3.61
C ASP A 42 5.75 -8.28 2.97
N PRO A 43 4.92 -9.25 3.41
CA PRO A 43 3.56 -9.40 2.89
C PRO A 43 2.64 -8.22 3.27
N GLY A 44 3.05 -7.41 4.25
CA GLY A 44 2.31 -6.24 4.71
C GLY A 44 2.59 -4.96 3.91
N LEU A 45 3.42 -5.03 2.87
CA LEU A 45 3.79 -3.87 2.05
C LEU A 45 3.72 -4.23 0.55
N LEU A 46 2.93 -3.46 -0.19
CA LEU A 46 2.89 -3.51 -1.65
C LEU A 46 3.80 -2.43 -2.22
N THR A 47 4.60 -2.78 -3.21
CA THR A 47 5.34 -1.81 -4.01
C THR A 47 5.20 -2.14 -5.50
N GLY A 48 5.42 -1.15 -6.36
CA GLY A 48 5.38 -1.35 -7.80
C GLY A 48 5.09 -0.08 -8.59
N PHE A 49 4.71 -0.28 -9.85
CA PHE A 49 4.28 0.80 -10.74
C PHE A 49 2.83 0.56 -11.17
N GLY A 50 2.08 1.64 -11.34
CA GLY A 50 0.74 1.60 -11.90
C GLY A 50 0.57 2.66 -12.97
N LEU A 51 -0.35 2.41 -13.90
CA LEU A 51 -0.83 3.40 -14.87
C LEU A 51 -2.18 3.91 -14.41
N ARG A 52 -2.31 5.23 -14.31
CA ARG A 52 -3.59 5.89 -14.09
C ARG A 52 -4.46 5.81 -15.36
N ALA A 53 -5.73 6.15 -15.23
CA ALA A 53 -6.67 6.18 -16.36
C ALA A 53 -6.25 7.16 -17.47
N ASP A 54 -5.52 8.22 -17.13
CA ASP A 54 -4.95 9.19 -18.07
C ASP A 54 -3.64 8.70 -18.72
N GLY A 55 -3.21 7.47 -18.44
CA GLY A 55 -1.98 6.88 -18.96
C GLY A 55 -0.72 7.29 -18.21
N GLN A 56 -0.81 8.11 -17.15
CA GLN A 56 0.36 8.55 -16.39
C GLN A 56 0.93 7.41 -15.53
N PRO A 57 2.22 7.05 -15.67
CA PRO A 57 2.88 6.11 -14.78
C PRO A 57 3.17 6.72 -13.42
N VAL A 58 2.94 5.94 -12.37
CA VAL A 58 3.17 6.32 -10.97
C VAL A 58 3.76 5.13 -10.21
N ALA A 59 4.86 5.38 -9.49
CA ALA A 59 5.38 4.43 -8.50
C ALA A 59 4.51 4.46 -7.24
N TYR A 60 4.21 3.31 -6.65
CA TYR A 60 3.45 3.22 -5.42
C TYR A 60 4.18 2.38 -4.37
N VAL A 61 3.98 2.78 -3.11
CA VAL A 61 4.34 2.03 -1.90
C VAL A 61 3.18 2.15 -0.93
N ALA A 62 2.59 1.04 -0.51
CA ALA A 62 1.37 1.05 0.31
C ALA A 62 1.34 -0.07 1.36
N GLN A 63 0.99 0.29 2.60
CA GLN A 63 0.86 -0.65 3.71
C GLN A 63 -0.51 -1.34 3.72
N CYS A 64 -0.52 -2.65 3.95
CA CYS A 64 -1.73 -3.49 3.97
C CYS A 64 -2.46 -3.51 5.33
N GLY A 65 -2.01 -2.70 6.29
CA GLY A 65 -2.63 -2.62 7.63
C GLY A 65 -1.96 -3.48 8.70
N THR A 66 -0.80 -4.07 8.41
CA THR A 66 0.10 -4.69 9.39
C THR A 66 1.35 -3.82 9.61
N PRO A 67 2.02 -3.92 10.77
CA PRO A 67 3.30 -3.25 10.97
C PRO A 67 4.31 -3.63 9.89
N THR A 68 4.92 -2.62 9.25
CA THR A 68 5.96 -2.85 8.24
C THR A 68 7.21 -3.41 8.87
N ARG A 69 7.73 -4.48 8.28
CA ARG A 69 8.95 -5.18 8.69
C ARG A 69 10.18 -4.50 8.06
N PRO A 70 11.41 -4.75 8.56
CA PRO A 70 12.63 -4.20 7.97
C PRO A 70 12.77 -4.46 6.45
N ALA A 71 12.37 -5.65 5.99
CA ALA A 71 12.36 -5.99 4.56
C ALA A 71 11.40 -5.10 3.76
N GLY A 72 10.26 -4.70 4.35
CA GLY A 72 9.33 -3.78 3.73
C GLY A 72 9.94 -2.39 3.54
N TYR A 73 10.58 -1.83 4.56
CA TYR A 73 11.25 -0.53 4.43
C TYR A 73 12.36 -0.54 3.36
N ARG A 74 13.13 -1.63 3.26
CA ARG A 74 14.11 -1.80 2.18
C ARG A 74 13.46 -1.91 0.80
N ALA A 75 12.36 -2.65 0.70
CA ALA A 75 11.59 -2.75 -0.55
C ALA A 75 10.98 -1.39 -0.96
N ALA A 76 10.51 -0.59 -0.01
CA ALA A 76 10.03 0.77 -0.26
C ALA A 76 11.15 1.69 -0.79
N ALA A 77 12.32 1.68 -0.13
CA ALA A 77 13.42 2.57 -0.49
C ALA A 77 14.04 2.30 -1.88
N ARG A 78 13.83 1.11 -2.44
CA ARG A 78 14.32 0.74 -3.79
C ARG A 78 13.29 0.95 -4.91
N THR A 79 12.06 1.30 -4.57
CA THR A 79 10.97 1.51 -5.53
C THR A 79 11.05 2.92 -6.08
#